data_AF-A0A2E8XCH0-F1
#
_entry.id   AF-A0A2E8XCH0-F1
#
_cell.length_a   1.000
_cell.length_b   1.000
_cell.length_c   1.000
_cell.angle_alpha   90.00
_cell.angle_beta   90.00
_cell.angle_gamma   90.00
#
_symmetry.space_group_name_H-M   'P 1'
#
loop_
_entity.id
_entity.type
_entity.pdbx_description
1 polymer ?
#
loop_
_entity_poly.entity_id
_entity_poly.type
_entity_poly.pdbx_seq_one_letter_code
_entity_poly.pdbx_strand_id
1 'polypeptide(L)' 'MLYFLHFLSDGGDIFNLFRYITFRAGGAFFTSLAFGFLFSKPIIDLLKKKQKDGQPIRDDGPENHKTKKAGTPT' A
#
# COMPACT_ATOMS: atom_id res chain seq x y z
N MET A 1 17.16 6.49 -15.69
CA MET A 1 16.57 7.81 -15.46
C MET A 1 16.60 8.24 -13.99
N LEU A 2 17.71 8.01 -13.27
CA LEU A 2 17.93 8.45 -11.86
C LEU A 2 19.43 8.75 -11.59
N TYR A 3 20.21 9.08 -12.63
CA TYR A 3 21.66 9.25 -12.52
C TYR A 3 22.06 10.54 -11.77
N PHE A 4 21.23 11.58 -11.86
CA PHE A 4 21.55 12.90 -11.31
C PHE A 4 21.30 13.06 -9.80
N LEU A 5 20.75 12.06 -9.11
CA LEU A 5 20.50 12.14 -7.67
C LEU A 5 21.79 12.10 -6.82
N HIS A 6 22.90 11.65 -7.40
CA HIS A 6 24.20 11.60 -6.71
C HIS A 6 24.70 13.00 -6.31
N PHE A 7 24.41 14.04 -7.09
CA PHE A 7 24.88 15.41 -6.81
C PHE A 7 24.30 16.01 -5.53
N LEU A 8 23.16 15.50 -5.02
CA LEU A 8 22.59 15.96 -3.75
C LEU A 8 23.23 15.28 -2.53
N SER A 9 24.05 14.23 -2.75
CA SER A 9 24.75 13.48 -1.70
C SER A 9 26.08 14.11 -1.27
N ASP A 10 26.57 15.14 -1.96
CA ASP A 10 27.83 15.82 -1.61
C ASP A 10 27.71 16.71 -0.34
N GLY A 11 26.49 16.89 0.18
CA GLY A 11 26.21 17.72 1.35
C GLY A 11 26.24 16.96 2.68
N GLY A 12 27.40 16.48 3.13
CA GLY A 12 27.70 16.22 4.56
C GLY A 12 27.03 15.02 5.28
N ASP A 13 27.81 14.41 6.18
CA ASP A 13 27.57 13.32 7.13
C ASP A 13 26.25 12.52 7.08
N ILE A 14 25.08 13.14 7.29
CA ILE A 14 23.78 12.43 7.37
C ILE A 14 23.25 12.04 5.99
N PHE A 15 23.48 12.87 4.96
CA PHE A 15 22.98 12.60 3.62
C PHE A 15 23.72 11.44 2.93
N ASN A 16 24.93 11.11 3.39
CA ASN A 16 25.67 9.92 2.97
C ASN A 16 24.91 8.62 3.29
N LEU A 17 24.05 8.61 4.32
CA LEU A 17 23.25 7.45 4.70
C LEU A 17 22.29 7.01 3.58
N PHE A 18 21.84 7.95 2.74
CA PHE A 18 21.01 7.65 1.58
C PHE A 18 21.77 6.99 0.41
N ARG A 19 23.11 6.91 0.45
CA ARG A 19 23.86 6.12 -0.54
C ARG A 19 23.71 4.61 -0.31
N TYR A 20 23.40 4.20 0.91
CA TYR A 20 23.22 2.80 1.24
C TYR A 20 21.85 2.32 0.79
N ILE A 21 21.83 1.28 -0.05
CA ILE A 21 20.59 0.70 -0.58
C ILE A 21 19.68 0.16 0.53
N THR A 22 20.26 -0.34 1.62
CA THR A 22 19.55 -0.85 2.80
C THR A 22 18.75 0.25 3.48
N PHE A 23 19.33 1.45 3.65
CA PHE A 23 18.64 2.58 4.26
C PHE A 23 17.49 3.08 3.38
N ARG A 24 17.72 3.17 2.06
CA ARG A 24 16.67 3.53 1.10
C ARG A 24 15.53 2.51 1.06
N ALA A 25 15.86 1.22 1.08
CA ALA A 25 14.88 0.14 1.10
C ALA A 25 14.06 0.16 2.40
N GLY A 26 14.71 0.35 3.55
CA GLY A 26 14.03 0.51 4.82
C GLY A 26 13.10 1.73 4.84
N GLY A 27 13.58 2.89 4.38
CA GLY A 27 12.77 4.10 4.26
C GLY A 27 11.56 3.92 3.34
N ALA A 28 11.74 3.26 2.20
CA ALA A 28 10.64 2.93 1.28
C ALA A 28 9.62 1.99 1.93
N PHE A 29 10.07 0.97 2.66
CA PHE A 29 9.20 0.05 3.38
C PHE A 29 8.34 0.78 4.42
N PHE A 30 8.95 1.55 5.32
CA PHE A 30 8.21 2.29 6.35
C PHE A 30 7.26 3.33 5.75
N THR A 31 7.69 4.01 4.68
CA THR A 31 6.83 4.96 3.96
C THR A 31 5.64 4.24 3.34
N SER A 32 5.83 3.10 2.68
CA SER A 32 4.73 2.31 2.10
C SER A 32 3.74 1.84 3.16
N LEU A 33 4.22 1.47 4.34
CA LEU A 33 3.39 1.06 5.46
C LEU A 33 2.54 2.22 5.99
N ALA A 34 3.16 3.40 6.20
CA ALA A 34 2.45 4.60 6.62
C ALA A 34 1.37 5.01 5.62
N PHE A 35 1.69 4.98 4.32
CA PHE A 35 0.72 5.23 3.25
C PHE A 35 -0.39 4.17 3.22
N GLY A 36 -0.04 2.89 3.39
CA GLY A 36 -1.02 1.80 3.45
C GLY A 36 -2.07 2.05 4.53
N PHE A 37 -1.64 2.45 5.73
CA PHE A 37 -2.58 2.77 6.81
C PHE A 37 -3.35 4.06 6.57
N LEU A 38 -2.69 5.13 6.13
CA LEU A 38 -3.33 6.44 5.92
C LEU A 38 -4.40 6.41 4.82
N PHE A 39 -4.12 5.71 3.72
CA PHE A 39 -5.01 5.64 2.56
C PHE A 39 -5.95 4.41 2.55
N SER A 40 -5.84 3.51 3.55
CA SER A 40 -6.69 2.31 3.63
C SER A 40 -8.20 2.62 3.60
N LYS A 41 -8.69 3.41 4.55
CA LYS A 41 -10.12 3.76 4.68
C LYS A 41 -10.70 4.48 3.46
N PRO A 42 -10.11 5.59 2.96
CA PRO A 42 -10.68 6.30 1.82
C PRO A 42 -10.72 5.43 0.55
N ILE A 43 -9.74 4.54 0.34
CA ILE A 43 -9.76 3.60 -0.78
C ILE A 43 -10.88 2.56 -0.62
N ILE A 44 -11.03 1.98 0.58
CA ILE A 44 -12.11 1.01 0.87
C ILE A 44 -13.49 1.64 0.65
N ASP A 45 -13.71 2.87 1.13
CA ASP A 45 -15.00 3.54 1.00
C ASP A 45 -15.30 3.92 -0.47
N LEU A 46 -14.27 4.31 -1.23
CA LEU A 46 -14.39 4.52 -2.68
C LEU A 46 -14.80 3.21 -3.39
N LEU A 47 -14.15 2.10 -3.07
CA LEU A 47 -14.45 0.81 -3.68
C LEU A 47 -15.86 0.32 -3.30
N LYS A 48 -16.30 0.49 -2.05
CA LYS A 48 -17.69 0.19 -1.64
C LYS A 48 -18.72 1.00 -2.41
N LYS A 49 -18.45 2.28 -2.67
CA LYS A 49 -19.36 3.14 -3.46
C LYS A 49 -19.43 2.68 -4.91
N LYS A 50 -18.30 2.23 -5.48
CA LYS A 50 -18.22 1.76 -6.87
C LYS A 50 -18.81 0.35 -7.03
N GLN A 51 -18.64 -0.50 -6.03
CA GLN A 51 -19.07 -1.89 -6.03
C GLN A 51 -20.25 -2.07 -5.05
N LYS A 52 -21.45 -1.69 -5.54
CA LYS A 52 -22.68 -1.69 -4.73
C LYS A 52 -23.08 -3.08 -4.21
N ASP A 53 -22.88 -4.13 -5.01
CA ASP A 53 -23.32 -5.50 -4.71
C ASP A 53 -22.20 -6.40 -4.15
N GLY A 54 -21.02 -5.83 -3.84
CA GLY A 54 -19.86 -6.61 -3.39
C GLY A 54 -19.38 -7.63 -4.43
N GLN A 55 -18.56 -8.60 -4.02
CA GLN A 55 -18.23 -9.74 -4.89
C GLN A 55 -19.45 -10.66 -5.02
N PRO A 56 -19.84 -11.10 -6.23
CA PRO A 56 -20.82 -12.16 -6.39
C PRO A 56 -20.25 -13.44 -5.76
N ILE A 57 -20.73 -13.79 -4.56
CA ILE A 57 -20.29 -14.97 -3.83
C ILE A 57 -20.92 -16.17 -4.53
N ARG A 58 -20.08 -17.04 -5.10
CA ARG A 58 -20.55 -18.29 -5.72
C ARG A 58 -21.21 -19.19 -4.68
N ASP A 59 -22.22 -19.93 -5.14
CA ASP A 59 -23.01 -20.78 -4.27
C ASP A 59 -22.33 -22.11 -3.88
N ASP A 60 -21.22 -22.45 -4.52
CA ASP A 60 -20.46 -23.69 -4.36
C ASP A 60 -19.48 -23.69 -3.16
N GLY A 61 -19.47 -22.62 -2.37
CA GLY A 61 -18.62 -22.47 -1.18
C GLY A 61 -19.30 -22.84 0.15
N PRO A 62 -18.52 -22.99 1.25
CA PRO A 62 -19.05 -23.20 2.59
C PRO A 62 -20.04 -22.10 2.98
N GLU A 63 -21.16 -22.43 3.62
CA GLU A 63 -22.20 -21.44 4.00
C GLU A 63 -21.65 -20.28 4.84
N ASN A 64 -20.65 -20.57 5.68
CA ASN A 64 -19.93 -19.58 6.49
C ASN A 64 -19.22 -18.50 5.66
N HIS A 65 -18.89 -18.75 4.39
CA HIS A 65 -18.27 -17.75 3.51
C HIS A 65 -19.31 -16.76 2.97
N LYS A 66 -20.56 -17.20 2.75
CA LYS A 66 -21.63 -16.33 2.26
C LYS A 66 -21.96 -15.24 3.28
N THR A 67 -21.98 -15.58 4.57
CA THR A 67 -22.27 -14.63 5.65
C THR A 67 -21.06 -13.79 6.05
N LYS A 68 -19.86 -14.37 6.15
CA LYS A 68 -18.68 -13.66 6.66
C LYS A 68 -17.96 -12.77 5.65
N LYS A 69 -18.09 -13.06 4.34
CA LYS A 69 -17.37 -12.32 3.28
C LYS A 69 -18.28 -11.38 2.48
N ALA A 70 -19.58 -11.38 2.75
CA ALA A 70 -20.54 -10.47 2.12
C ALA A 70 -20.16 -9.00 2.37
N GLY A 71 -20.22 -8.19 1.31
CA GLY A 71 -19.99 -6.75 1.38
C GLY A 71 -18.51 -6.31 1.44
N THR A 72 -17.55 -7.23 1.24
CA THR A 72 -16.14 -6.85 1.11
C THR A 72 -15.89 -6.28 -0.29
N PRO A 73 -15.46 -5.00 -0.41
CA PRO A 73 -15.11 -4.41 -1.70
C PRO A 73 -13.80 -5.00 -2.24
N THR A 74 -13.68 -5.14 -3.55
CA THR A 74 -12.47 -5.60 -4.27
C THR A 74 -12.04 -4.60 -5.33
#